data_AF-A0A0D0DIU6-F1
#
_entry.id   AF-A0A0D0DIU6-F1
#
_cell.length_a   1.000
_cell.length_b   1.000
_cell.length_c   1.000
_cell.angle_alpha   90.00
_cell.angle_beta   90.00
_cell.angle_gamma   90.00
#
_symmetry.space_group_name_H-M   'P 1'
#
loop_
_entity.id
_entity.type
_entity.pdbx_description
1 polymer ?
#
loop_
_entity_poly.entity_id
_entity_poly.type
_entity_poly.pdbx_seq_one_letter_code
_entity_poly.pdbx_strand_id
1 'polypeptide(L)'
;MALNWVTVVDSKPLLLQGESPLEIVDNVKCNLTIPDAPPSASSSAGGSGGLKKLEANGTLTLTDQRLIWTNPGAQSSFMSLTIPLASILSSRFEQPVFGANYLALAIKPTVDGGLTEGTTLDIRFLEAGMFKFVSVLAKTREKAIFLRRRSIEDEENLPEYSSAGTPTGGPVPQYTDLPPEYDS
;
A
#
# COMPACT_ATOMS: atom_id res chain seq x y z
N MET A 1 -3.78 2.71 1.70
CA MET A 1 -3.24 2.10 2.94
C MET A 1 -4.40 1.62 3.76
N ALA A 2 -4.37 0.41 4.30
CA ALA A 2 -5.47 -0.06 5.14
C ALA A 2 -4.98 -1.02 6.23
N LEU A 3 -5.45 -0.79 7.46
CA LEU A 3 -5.33 -1.72 8.58
C LEU A 3 -6.43 -2.79 8.45
N ASN A 4 -6.12 -4.06 8.71
CA ASN A 4 -7.07 -5.19 8.73
C ASN A 4 -7.82 -5.46 7.41
N TRP A 5 -7.23 -5.14 6.26
CA TRP A 5 -7.88 -5.32 4.94
C TRP A 5 -7.28 -6.45 4.09
N VAL A 6 -6.46 -7.32 4.68
CA VAL A 6 -5.87 -8.44 3.94
C VAL A 6 -6.71 -9.68 4.18
N THR A 7 -7.28 -10.22 3.11
CA THR A 7 -7.82 -11.58 3.16
C THR A 7 -6.64 -12.54 3.30
N VAL A 8 -6.61 -13.25 4.43
CA VAL A 8 -5.63 -14.31 4.70
C VAL A 8 -6.29 -15.64 4.36
N VAL A 9 -5.65 -16.43 3.50
CA VAL A 9 -6.06 -17.79 3.13
C VAL A 9 -4.92 -18.72 3.56
N ASP A 10 -5.23 -19.73 4.38
CA ASP A 10 -4.25 -20.69 4.91
C ASP A 10 -3.01 -20.03 5.54
N SER A 11 -3.24 -18.99 6.36
CA SER A 11 -2.18 -18.19 7.02
C SER A 11 -1.25 -17.43 6.07
N LYS A 12 -1.60 -17.30 4.79
CA LYS A 12 -0.86 -16.50 3.80
C LYS A 12 -1.74 -15.37 3.26
N PRO A 13 -1.15 -14.19 3.00
CA PRO A 13 -1.90 -13.10 2.40
C PRO A 13 -2.31 -13.45 0.96
N LEU A 14 -3.55 -13.15 0.58
CA LEU A 14 -4.00 -13.26 -0.79
C LEU A 14 -3.35 -12.17 -1.65
N LEU A 15 -2.60 -12.59 -2.67
CA LEU A 15 -1.94 -11.70 -3.62
C LEU A 15 -2.90 -11.26 -4.73
N LEU A 16 -2.71 -10.04 -5.23
CA LEU A 16 -3.47 -9.50 -6.36
C LEU A 16 -3.02 -10.16 -7.67
N GLN A 17 -3.83 -10.03 -8.72
CA GLN A 17 -3.50 -10.55 -10.04
C GLN A 17 -2.21 -9.88 -10.57
N GLY A 18 -1.19 -10.69 -10.87
CA GLY A 18 0.12 -10.21 -11.32
C GLY A 18 1.05 -9.70 -10.21
N GLU A 19 0.64 -9.78 -8.93
CA GLU A 19 1.52 -9.51 -7.79
C GLU A 19 2.40 -10.72 -7.48
N SER A 20 3.70 -10.51 -7.27
CA SER A 20 4.66 -11.58 -6.98
C SER A 20 5.35 -11.37 -5.62
N PRO A 21 5.44 -12.41 -4.77
CA PRO A 21 6.15 -12.30 -3.50
C PRO A 21 7.66 -12.35 -3.75
N LEU A 22 8.37 -11.34 -3.26
CA LEU A 22 9.83 -11.23 -3.40
C LEU A 22 10.54 -11.81 -2.19
N GLU A 23 10.02 -11.55 -0.99
CA GLU A 23 10.58 -12.03 0.26
C GLU A 23 9.50 -12.23 1.32
N ILE A 24 9.58 -13.34 2.03
CA ILE A 24 8.68 -13.68 3.14
C ILE A 24 9.57 -13.94 4.35
N VAL A 25 9.29 -13.25 5.45
CA VAL A 25 10.06 -13.33 6.68
C VAL A 25 9.09 -13.57 7.83
N ASP A 26 9.27 -14.71 8.50
CA ASP A 26 8.51 -15.07 9.68
C ASP A 26 9.12 -14.48 10.96
N ASN A 27 8.34 -14.50 12.05
CA ASN A 27 8.75 -14.04 13.37
C ASN A 27 9.28 -12.59 13.38
N VAL A 28 8.51 -11.68 12.79
CA VAL A 28 8.80 -10.26 12.71
C VAL A 28 7.93 -9.49 13.69
N LYS A 29 8.56 -8.69 14.56
CA LYS A 29 7.89 -7.75 15.45
C LYS A 29 7.69 -6.41 14.75
N CYS A 30 6.45 -5.95 14.70
CA CYS A 30 6.03 -4.68 14.12
C CYS A 30 5.47 -3.77 15.21
N ASN A 31 6.00 -2.56 15.30
CA ASN A 31 5.47 -1.50 16.17
C ASN A 31 4.97 -0.37 15.29
N LEU A 32 3.66 -0.16 15.26
CA LEU A 32 3.01 0.91 14.53
C LEU A 32 2.67 2.05 15.50
N THR A 33 3.12 3.25 15.20
CA THR A 33 2.84 4.46 15.97
C THR A 33 2.01 5.40 15.12
N ILE A 34 0.79 5.70 15.56
CA ILE A 34 -0.17 6.56 14.88
C ILE A 34 -0.38 7.81 15.75
N PRO A 35 0.09 8.99 15.34
CA PRO A 35 -0.12 10.23 16.07
C PRO A 35 -1.55 10.75 15.90
N ASP A 36 -2.13 11.32 16.96
CA ASP A 36 -3.41 12.05 16.94
C ASP A 36 -4.59 11.30 16.30
N ALA A 37 -4.92 10.11 16.83
CA ALA A 37 -6.18 9.48 16.49
C ALA A 37 -7.33 10.27 17.12
N PRO A 38 -8.32 10.79 16.36
CA PRO A 38 -9.47 11.47 16.95
C PRO A 38 -10.16 10.52 17.94
N PRO A 39 -10.60 11.01 19.11
CA PRO A 39 -11.21 10.16 20.13
C PRO A 39 -12.40 9.42 19.52
N SER A 40 -12.48 8.10 19.73
CA SER A 40 -13.71 7.37 19.46
C SER A 40 -14.85 8.06 20.20
N ALA A 41 -15.98 8.28 19.50
CA ALA A 41 -17.11 9.14 19.87
C ALA A 41 -17.80 8.82 21.22
N SER A 42 -17.30 7.87 22.00
CA SER A 42 -17.76 7.53 23.35
C SER A 42 -16.93 8.16 24.48
N SER A 43 -15.97 9.05 24.19
CA SER A 43 -15.02 9.57 25.19
C SER A 43 -15.20 11.08 25.39
N SER A 44 -16.15 11.50 26.23
CA SER A 44 -16.41 12.92 26.55
C SER A 44 -15.46 13.47 27.63
N ALA A 45 -14.15 13.32 27.46
CA ALA A 45 -13.17 13.88 28.37
C ALA A 45 -12.05 14.56 27.57
N GLY A 46 -11.82 15.85 27.82
CA GLY A 46 -10.71 16.60 27.24
C GLY A 46 -9.39 15.90 27.55
N GLY A 47 -8.77 15.30 26.55
CA GLY A 47 -7.52 14.57 26.67
C GLY A 47 -6.55 15.02 25.59
N SER A 48 -5.33 15.38 25.98
CA SER A 48 -4.21 15.64 25.09
C SER A 48 -4.12 14.59 23.99
N GLY A 49 -3.92 15.02 22.74
CA GLY A 49 -3.88 14.19 21.53
C GLY A 49 -3.26 12.82 21.75
N GLY A 50 -4.07 11.77 21.61
CA GLY A 50 -3.70 10.41 21.95
C GLY A 50 -2.77 9.82 20.89
N LEU A 51 -1.53 9.50 21.27
CA LEU A 51 -0.63 8.66 20.47
C LEU A 51 -1.07 7.20 20.61
N LYS A 52 -1.45 6.57 19.49
CA LYS A 52 -1.83 5.15 19.47
C LYS A 52 -0.64 4.32 19.02
N LYS A 53 -0.06 3.56 19.96
CA LYS A 53 1.01 2.61 19.69
C LYS A 53 0.44 1.19 19.66
N LEU A 54 0.66 0.48 18.56
CA LEU A 54 0.21 -0.89 18.35
C LEU A 54 1.43 -1.77 18.13
N GLU A 55 1.55 -2.85 18.91
CA GLU A 55 2.62 -3.82 18.76
C GLU A 55 2.03 -5.18 18.37
N ALA A 56 2.72 -5.87 17.47
CA ALA A 56 2.31 -7.18 16.99
C ALA A 56 3.48 -7.99 16.44
N ASN A 57 3.40 -9.32 16.55
CA ASN A 57 4.38 -10.25 16.00
C ASN A 57 3.71 -11.09 14.91
N GLY A 58 4.36 -11.29 13.77
CA GLY A 58 3.76 -12.02 12.66
C GLY A 58 4.71 -12.24 11.51
N THR A 59 4.15 -12.50 10.34
CA THR A 59 4.89 -12.72 9.09
C THR A 59 4.83 -11.46 8.24
N LEU A 60 5.99 -11.06 7.72
CA LEU A 60 6.15 -9.96 6.79
C LEU A 60 6.38 -10.50 5.38
N THR A 61 5.54 -10.11 4.44
CA THR A 61 5.64 -10.45 3.02
C THR A 61 5.87 -9.17 2.23
N LEU A 62 7.02 -9.10 1.55
CA LEU A 62 7.32 -8.04 0.59
C LEU A 62 6.97 -8.54 -0.81
N THR A 63 6.13 -7.79 -1.51
CA THR A 63 5.79 -8.04 -2.91
C THR A 63 6.38 -6.94 -3.79
N ASP A 64 6.21 -7.09 -5.10
CA ASP A 64 6.58 -6.08 -6.09
C ASP A 64 5.72 -4.80 -6.03
N GLN A 65 4.56 -4.84 -5.37
CA GLN A 65 3.62 -3.71 -5.28
C GLN A 65 3.47 -3.14 -3.86
N ARG A 66 3.57 -3.97 -2.82
CA ARG A 66 3.24 -3.59 -1.44
C ARG A 66 3.98 -4.45 -0.41
N LEU A 67 4.08 -3.89 0.78
CA LEU A 67 4.50 -4.58 1.99
C LEU A 67 3.26 -5.05 2.73
N ILE A 68 3.20 -6.33 3.05
CA ILE A 68 2.07 -6.97 3.72
C ILE A 68 2.57 -7.57 5.03
N TRP A 69 1.92 -7.24 6.12
CA TRP A 69 2.14 -7.89 7.40
C TRP A 69 0.87 -8.60 7.82
N THR A 70 1.00 -9.82 8.33
CA THR A 70 -0.11 -10.65 8.78
C THR A 70 0.24 -11.37 10.07
N ASN A 71 -0.73 -11.49 10.97
CA ASN A 71 -0.63 -12.32 12.15
C ASN A 71 -1.82 -13.29 12.21
N PRO A 72 -1.59 -14.61 12.18
CA PRO A 72 -2.66 -15.60 12.33
C PRO A 72 -3.19 -15.75 13.77
N GLY A 73 -2.54 -15.11 14.76
CA GLY A 73 -2.87 -15.22 16.18
C GLY A 73 -3.94 -14.24 16.66
N ALA A 74 -4.89 -14.73 17.47
CA ALA A 74 -6.04 -13.97 17.97
C ALA A 74 -5.70 -12.87 19.02
N GLN A 75 -4.46 -12.81 19.55
CA GLN A 75 -4.06 -11.95 20.66
C GLN A 75 -3.14 -10.81 20.21
N SER A 76 -3.51 -10.08 19.15
CA SER A 76 -2.66 -9.03 18.58
C SER A 76 -3.39 -7.70 18.42
N SER A 77 -2.65 -6.61 18.58
CA SER A 77 -3.17 -5.23 18.48
C SER A 77 -3.76 -4.91 17.10
N PHE A 78 -3.29 -5.61 16.05
CA PHE A 78 -3.82 -5.59 14.70
C PHE A 78 -3.56 -6.94 14.02
N MET A 79 -4.45 -7.34 13.11
CA MET A 79 -4.42 -8.67 12.46
C MET A 79 -3.65 -8.64 11.14
N SER A 80 -3.79 -7.56 10.38
CA SER A 80 -3.03 -7.36 9.14
C SER A 80 -2.76 -5.89 8.87
N LEU A 81 -1.69 -5.61 8.13
CA LEU A 81 -1.34 -4.27 7.68
C LEU A 81 -0.82 -4.35 6.25
N THR A 82 -1.38 -3.52 5.36
CA THR A 82 -0.92 -3.43 3.97
C THR A 82 -0.44 -2.04 3.64
N ILE A 83 0.79 -2.00 3.12
CA ILE A 83 1.51 -0.80 2.78
C ILE A 83 1.98 -0.82 1.33
N PRO A 84 1.24 -0.27 0.35
CA PRO A 84 1.76 0.08 -0.97
C PRO A 84 3.14 0.74 -0.92
N LEU A 85 4.08 0.25 -1.73
CA LEU A 85 5.46 0.73 -1.74
C LEU A 85 5.56 2.23 -2.04
N ALA A 86 4.66 2.73 -2.90
CA ALA A 86 4.59 4.12 -3.29
C ALA A 86 4.18 5.07 -2.14
N SER A 87 3.57 4.58 -1.06
CA SER A 87 3.23 5.43 0.10
C SER A 87 4.18 5.24 1.30
N ILE A 88 5.29 4.53 1.12
CA ILE A 88 6.45 4.61 2.01
C ILE A 88 7.19 5.91 1.68
N LEU A 89 7.20 6.86 2.61
CA LEU A 89 7.87 8.16 2.48
C LEU A 89 9.38 8.04 2.66
N SER A 90 9.80 7.28 3.68
CA SER A 90 11.21 7.00 3.94
C SER A 90 11.38 5.64 4.61
N SER A 91 12.54 5.04 4.40
CA SER A 91 12.97 3.80 5.03
C SER A 91 14.37 4.01 5.61
N ARG A 92 14.53 3.81 6.91
CA ARG A 92 15.82 3.94 7.62
C ARG A 92 16.13 2.65 8.36
N PHE A 93 17.33 2.13 8.15
CA PHE A 93 17.84 1.00 8.91
C PHE A 93 18.70 1.54 10.05
N GLU A 94 18.33 1.21 11.28
CA GLU A 94 18.94 1.75 12.50
C GLU A 94 19.63 0.61 13.27
N GLN A 95 20.90 0.83 13.61
CA GLN A 95 21.73 -0.10 14.38
C GLN A 95 22.13 0.57 15.71
N PRO A 96 21.25 0.54 16.72
CA PRO A 96 21.57 1.15 18.01
C PRO A 96 22.77 0.44 18.65
N VAL A 97 23.64 1.21 19.32
CA VAL A 97 24.80 0.68 20.05
C VAL A 97 24.36 -0.35 21.09
N PHE A 98 23.19 -0.12 21.70
CA PHE A 98 22.54 -1.04 22.63
C PHE A 98 21.14 -1.35 22.11
N GLY A 99 20.91 -2.60 21.72
CA GLY A 99 19.60 -3.10 21.30
C GLY A 99 19.63 -3.86 19.98
N ALA A 100 18.46 -4.33 19.55
CA ALA A 100 18.29 -4.99 18.27
C ALA A 100 18.15 -3.97 17.13
N ASN A 101 18.67 -4.32 15.96
CA ASN A 101 18.48 -3.56 14.73
C ASN A 101 16.99 -3.46 14.38
N TYR A 102 16.60 -2.35 13.78
CA TYR A 102 15.24 -2.16 13.31
C TYR A 102 15.18 -1.35 12.02
N LEU A 103 14.13 -1.57 11.26
CA LEU A 103 13.80 -0.82 10.06
C LEU A 103 12.64 0.12 10.40
N ALA A 104 12.92 1.42 10.39
CA ALA A 104 11.93 2.46 10.59
C ALA A 104 11.39 2.94 9.23
N LEU A 105 10.07 2.87 9.07
CA LEU A 105 9.36 3.31 7.88
C LEU A 105 8.45 4.49 8.25
N ALA A 106 8.56 5.60 7.51
CA ALA A 106 7.57 6.66 7.56
C ALA A 106 6.52 6.42 6.48
N ILE A 107 5.24 6.43 6.86
CA ILE A 107 4.13 6.03 5.97
C ILE A 107 3.28 7.25 5.68
N LYS A 108 2.95 7.47 4.40
CA LYS A 108 1.93 8.42 3.98
C LYS A 108 0.55 7.78 4.18
N PRO A 109 -0.34 8.37 5.01
CA PRO A 109 -1.68 7.84 5.18
C PRO A 109 -2.48 7.94 3.88
N THR A 110 -3.51 7.12 3.76
CA THR A 110 -4.53 7.23 2.70
C THR A 110 -5.85 7.60 3.36
N VAL A 111 -6.67 8.38 2.66
CA VAL A 111 -8.05 8.67 3.07
C VAL A 111 -8.76 7.34 3.36
N ASP A 112 -9.50 7.27 4.46
CA ASP A 112 -10.20 6.07 4.97
C ASP A 112 -9.31 4.87 5.35
N GLY A 113 -7.99 5.04 5.38
CA GLY A 113 -7.04 3.97 5.70
C GLY A 113 -6.82 3.69 7.19
N GLY A 114 -7.44 4.49 8.08
CA GLY A 114 -7.28 4.39 9.53
C GLY A 114 -5.90 4.80 10.06
N LEU A 115 -5.07 5.42 9.22
CA LEU A 115 -3.75 5.98 9.59
C LEU A 115 -3.77 7.50 9.45
N THR A 116 -2.98 8.18 10.27
CA THR A 116 -2.84 9.64 10.28
C THR A 116 -1.47 10.08 9.76
N GLU A 117 -1.32 11.37 9.46
CA GLU A 117 -0.02 11.90 9.04
C GLU A 117 1.01 11.79 10.16
N GLY A 118 2.24 11.40 9.81
CA GLY A 118 3.27 11.13 10.81
C GLY A 118 3.24 9.69 11.37
N THR A 119 2.42 8.80 10.81
CA THR A 119 2.47 7.38 11.15
C THR A 119 3.84 6.79 10.86
N THR A 120 4.43 6.13 11.85
CA THR A 120 5.70 5.41 11.73
C THR A 120 5.53 3.92 12.03
N LEU A 121 6.25 3.09 11.30
CA LEU A 121 6.29 1.64 11.50
C LEU A 121 7.74 1.20 11.73
N ASP A 122 7.98 0.61 12.90
CA ASP A 122 9.27 0.01 13.23
C ASP A 122 9.18 -1.51 13.13
N ILE A 123 10.04 -2.09 12.32
CA ILE A 123 10.09 -3.52 12.03
C ILE A 123 11.36 -4.11 12.62
N ARG A 124 11.23 -5.20 13.38
CA ARG A 124 12.33 -5.91 14.04
C ARG A 124 12.28 -7.39 13.66
N PHE A 125 13.39 -7.92 13.16
CA PHE A 125 13.49 -9.32 12.79
C PHE A 125 14.07 -10.08 13.99
N LEU A 126 13.40 -11.14 14.43
CA LEU A 126 13.82 -11.89 15.60
C LEU A 126 14.82 -13.01 15.26
N GLU A 127 14.63 -13.65 14.11
CA GLU A 127 15.42 -14.84 13.71
C GLU A 127 16.19 -14.65 12.39
N ALA A 128 15.85 -13.62 11.60
CA ALA A 128 16.41 -13.41 10.28
C ALA A 128 17.28 -12.15 10.19
N GLY A 129 18.26 -12.17 9.29
CA GLY A 129 19.07 -10.99 8.97
C GLY A 129 18.29 -9.96 8.17
N MET A 130 18.26 -8.72 8.64
CA MET A 130 17.46 -7.64 8.04
C MET A 130 18.10 -6.99 6.80
N PHE A 131 19.41 -7.09 6.63
CA PHE A 131 20.15 -6.35 5.60
C PHE A 131 19.74 -6.70 4.16
N LYS A 132 19.52 -8.00 3.89
CA LYS A 132 19.01 -8.47 2.60
C LYS A 132 17.64 -7.85 2.30
N PHE A 133 16.74 -7.91 3.27
CA PHE A 133 15.41 -7.36 3.16
C PHE A 133 15.40 -5.86 2.89
N VAL A 134 16.24 -5.09 3.60
CA VAL A 134 16.37 -3.63 3.38
C VAL A 134 16.81 -3.33 1.95
N SER A 135 17.77 -4.11 1.43
CA SER A 135 18.27 -3.95 0.07
C SER A 135 17.19 -4.27 -0.99
N VAL A 136 16.43 -5.35 -0.79
CA VAL A 136 15.31 -5.73 -1.69
C VAL A 136 14.20 -4.69 -1.62
N LEU A 137 13.84 -4.20 -0.43
CA LEU A 137 12.83 -3.17 -0.24
C LEU A 137 13.21 -1.88 -0.96
N ALA A 138 14.44 -1.41 -0.81
CA ALA A 138 14.91 -0.17 -1.45
C ALA A 138 14.81 -0.25 -2.98
N LYS A 139 15.33 -1.34 -3.56
CA LYS A 139 15.29 -1.58 -5.01
C LYS A 139 13.87 -1.69 -5.54
N THR A 140 13.00 -2.40 -4.83
CA THR A 140 11.61 -2.62 -5.25
C THR A 140 10.80 -1.33 -5.13
N ARG A 141 11.02 -0.54 -4.08
CA ARG A 141 10.39 0.77 -3.90
C ARG A 141 10.75 1.73 -5.03
N GLU A 142 12.03 1.81 -5.40
CA GLU A 142 12.48 2.66 -6.51
C GLU A 142 11.79 2.26 -7.83
N LYS A 143 11.77 0.96 -8.13
CA LYS A 143 11.04 0.41 -9.29
C LYS A 143 9.55 0.75 -9.25
N ALA A 144 8.89 0.59 -8.11
CA ALA A 144 7.47 0.87 -7.94
C ALA A 144 7.14 2.36 -8.14
N ILE A 145 7.99 3.27 -7.65
CA ILE A 145 7.84 4.71 -7.88
C ILE A 145 8.03 5.06 -9.35
N PHE A 146 9.05 4.49 -10.01
CA PHE A 146 9.29 4.70 -11.43
C PHE A 146 8.09 4.25 -12.29
N LEU A 147 7.60 3.04 -12.07
CA LEU A 147 6.44 2.51 -12.78
C LEU A 147 5.19 3.35 -12.54
N ARG A 148 4.96 3.82 -11.30
CA ARG A 148 3.83 4.67 -10.98
C ARG A 148 3.89 6.05 -11.64
N ARG A 149 5.09 6.64 -11.77
CA ARG A 149 5.25 7.91 -12.49
C ARG A 149 4.93 7.74 -13.97
N ARG A 150 5.50 6.70 -14.59
CA ARG A 150 5.26 6.37 -15.98
C ARG A 150 3.79 6.05 -16.27
N SER A 151 3.11 5.33 -15.38
CA SER A 151 1.68 5.04 -15.57
C SER A 151 0.81 6.29 -15.51
N ILE A 152 1.18 7.31 -14.72
CA ILE A 152 0.45 8.59 -14.67
C ILE A 152 0.65 9.34 -15.99
N GLU A 153 1.88 9.38 -16.52
CA GLU A 153 2.17 9.97 -17.83
C GLU A 153 1.40 9.26 -18.96
N ASP A 154 1.30 7.93 -18.90
CA ASP A 154 0.52 7.14 -19.85
C ASP A 154 -1.00 7.40 -19.69
N GLU A 155 -1.50 7.61 -18.46
CA GLU A 155 -2.92 7.91 -18.17
C GLU A 155 -3.33 9.31 -18.67
N GLU A 156 -2.45 10.30 -18.51
CA GLU A 156 -2.63 11.65 -19.07
C GLU A 156 -2.56 11.65 -20.61
N ASN A 157 -2.00 10.60 -21.22
CA ASN A 157 -1.95 10.39 -22.66
C ASN A 157 -3.07 9.47 -23.18
N LEU A 158 -4.15 9.27 -22.42
CA LEU A 158 -5.33 8.64 -23.01
C LEU A 158 -5.96 9.60 -24.04
N PRO A 159 -6.27 9.12 -25.25
CA PRO A 159 -7.01 9.92 -26.21
C PRO A 159 -8.36 10.33 -25.60
N GLU A 160 -8.68 11.63 -25.63
CA GLU A 160 -10.02 12.11 -25.32
C GLU A 160 -11.00 11.38 -26.25
N TYR A 161 -11.80 10.49 -25.67
CA TYR A 161 -12.99 10.01 -26.36
C TYR A 161 -13.92 11.21 -26.48
N SER A 162 -13.94 11.83 -27.66
CA SER A 162 -14.98 12.77 -28.02
C SER A 162 -16.31 12.04 -27.85
N SER A 163 -17.09 12.47 -26.85
CA SER A 163 -18.48 12.06 -26.76
C SER A 163 -19.14 12.58 -28.04
N ALA A 164 -19.56 11.66 -28.91
CA ALA A 164 -20.30 12.00 -30.10
C ALA A 164 -21.60 12.69 -29.69
N GLY A 165 -21.62 14.02 -29.81
CA GLY A 165 -22.77 14.81 -29.41
C GLY A 165 -22.55 16.31 -29.53
N THR A 166 -22.39 16.82 -30.76
CA THR A 166 -23.18 17.93 -31.37
C THR A 166 -22.41 18.39 -32.63
N PRO A 167 -22.95 18.24 -33.86
CA PRO A 167 -22.25 18.68 -35.06
C PRO A 167 -22.41 20.19 -35.25
N THR A 168 -21.38 20.96 -34.93
CA THR A 168 -21.22 22.34 -35.44
C THR A 168 -20.07 22.38 -36.44
N GLY A 169 -20.43 22.23 -37.73
CA GLY A 169 -19.77 22.85 -38.87
C GLY A 169 -18.29 22.50 -39.13
N GLY A 170 -18.03 21.38 -39.80
CA GLY A 170 -16.76 21.09 -40.47
C GLY A 170 -16.94 19.97 -41.50
N PRO A 171 -16.21 19.96 -42.64
CA PRO A 171 -16.50 19.05 -43.75
C PRO A 171 -16.16 17.60 -43.39
N VAL A 172 -17.19 16.75 -43.39
CA VAL A 172 -17.17 15.33 -43.08
C VAL A 172 -16.46 14.51 -44.17
N PRO A 173 -15.53 13.59 -43.83
CA PRO A 173 -15.08 12.55 -44.74
C PRO A 173 -16.19 11.49 -44.86
N GLN A 174 -16.61 11.25 -46.09
CA GLN A 174 -17.73 10.40 -46.46
C GLN A 174 -17.32 8.92 -46.42
N TYR A 175 -17.66 8.20 -45.34
CA TYR A 175 -17.60 6.74 -45.32
C TYR A 175 -18.95 6.17 -45.76
N THR A 176 -19.02 5.71 -47.02
CA THR A 176 -20.12 4.90 -47.54
C THR A 176 -19.88 3.44 -47.16
N ASP A 177 -20.49 2.97 -46.08
CA ASP A 177 -20.69 1.55 -45.84
C ASP A 177 -22.09 1.36 -45.23
N LEU A 178 -23.09 1.26 -46.11
CA LEU A 178 -24.44 0.82 -45.74
C LEU A 178 -24.52 -0.69 -46.02
N PRO A 179 -25.00 -1.52 -45.08
CA PRO A 179 -25.18 -2.94 -45.32
C PRO A 179 -26.29 -3.17 -46.37
N PRO A 180 -26.19 -4.21 -47.21
CA PRO A 180 -27.19 -4.50 -48.23
C PRO A 180 -28.54 -4.86 -47.60
N GLU A 181 -29.59 -4.12 -47.98
CA GLU A 181 -30.97 -4.46 -47.67
C GLU A 181 -31.34 -5.80 -48.32
N TYR A 182 -31.84 -6.74 -47.51
CA TYR A 182 -32.49 -7.93 -48.01
C TYR A 182 -33.98 -7.64 -48.20
N ASP A 183 -34.41 -7.67 -49.46
CA ASP A 183 -35.81 -7.59 -49.87
C ASP A 183 -36.53 -8.93 -49.60
N SER A 184 -37.75 -8.88 -49.06
CA SER A 184 -38.72 -10.00 -48.98
C SER A 184 -40.13 -9.46 -48.82
#